data_AF-A0A498QZ51-F1
#
_entry.id   AF-A0A498QZ51-F1
#
_cell.length_a   1.000
_cell.length_b   1.000
_cell.length_c   1.000
_cell.angle_alpha   90.00
_cell.angle_beta   90.00
_cell.angle_gamma   90.00
#
_symmetry.space_group_name_H-M   'P 1'
#
loop_
_entity.id
_entity.type
_entity.pdbx_description
1 polymer ?
#
loop_
_entity_poly.entity_id
_entity_poly.type
_entity_poly.pdbx_seq_one_letter_code
_entity_poly.pdbx_strand_id
1 'polypeptide(L)'
;MSLVIAAPEALATAATDLAAIGSTVSAATTAAAAPTTTLLAAAQDEVSAAVAALFSSRFRQRRQRWCGRRSRSVGWWRARRGRWQRRADRTQRYGGNGSTIPTPASGGTGGLGGLLPGTSGISGLP
;
A
#
# COMPACT_ATOMS: atom_id res chain seq x y z
N MET A 1 7.45 -29.73 11.15
CA MET A 1 7.02 -28.31 11.04
C MET A 1 7.61 -27.74 9.75
N SER A 2 6.82 -27.41 8.73
CA SER A 2 7.33 -26.94 7.43
C SER A 2 7.37 -25.41 7.36
N LEU A 3 8.55 -24.83 7.14
CA LEU A 3 8.70 -23.43 6.75
C LEU A 3 8.60 -23.34 5.22
N VAL A 4 7.59 -22.63 4.70
CA VAL A 4 7.53 -22.24 3.29
C VAL A 4 8.34 -20.95 3.13
N ILE A 5 9.52 -21.05 2.54
CA ILE A 5 10.32 -19.89 2.09
C ILE A 5 9.89 -19.60 0.65
N ALA A 6 9.02 -18.61 0.46
CA ALA A 6 8.72 -18.11 -0.88
C ALA A 6 9.94 -17.36 -1.41
N ALA A 7 10.44 -17.71 -2.59
CA ALA A 7 11.55 -17.00 -3.24
C ALA A 7 11.16 -15.51 -3.46
N PRO A 8 11.86 -14.55 -2.84
CA PRO A 8 11.50 -13.13 -2.92
C PRO A 8 11.56 -12.58 -4.35
N GLU A 9 12.41 -13.15 -5.21
CA GLU A 9 12.55 -12.80 -6.63
C GLU A 9 11.30 -13.18 -7.42
N ALA A 10 10.75 -14.39 -7.21
CA ALA A 10 9.52 -14.83 -7.87
C ALA A 10 8.31 -13.97 -7.46
N LEU A 11 8.26 -13.52 -6.20
CA LEU A 11 7.26 -12.59 -5.70
C LEU A 11 7.41 -11.18 -6.30
N ALA A 12 8.64 -10.73 -6.55
CA ALA A 12 8.91 -9.45 -7.19
C ALA A 12 8.43 -9.44 -8.65
N THR A 13 8.73 -10.48 -9.41
CA THR A 13 8.25 -10.65 -10.79
C THR A 13 6.73 -10.67 -10.85
N ALA A 14 6.08 -11.52 -10.05
CA ALA A 14 4.62 -11.60 -10.01
C ALA A 14 3.95 -10.27 -9.61
N ALA A 15 4.60 -9.48 -8.75
CA ALA A 15 4.10 -8.16 -8.38
C ALA A 15 4.18 -7.15 -9.54
N THR A 16 5.22 -7.23 -10.37
CA THR A 16 5.37 -6.42 -11.58
C THR A 16 4.29 -6.79 -12.60
N ASP A 17 4.04 -8.07 -12.81
CA ASP A 17 2.99 -8.54 -13.73
C ASP A 17 1.60 -8.07 -13.29
N LEU A 18 1.28 -8.19 -11.99
CA LEU A 18 0.03 -7.68 -11.42
C LEU A 18 -0.10 -6.15 -11.54
N ALA A 19 1.02 -5.41 -11.46
CA ALA A 19 1.01 -3.97 -11.66
C ALA A 19 0.73 -3.61 -13.12
N ALA A 20 1.31 -4.35 -14.07
CA ALA A 20 1.05 -4.19 -15.51
C ALA A 20 -0.43 -4.47 -15.83
N ILE A 21 -0.98 -5.60 -15.37
CA ILE A 21 -2.42 -5.93 -15.53
C ILE A 21 -3.29 -4.86 -14.87
N GLY A 22 -2.90 -4.39 -13.68
CA GLY A 22 -3.61 -3.31 -12.99
C GLY A 22 -3.67 -2.03 -13.83
N SER A 23 -2.57 -1.69 -14.50
CA SER A 23 -2.46 -0.52 -15.38
C SER A 23 -3.38 -0.66 -16.60
N THR A 24 -3.33 -1.79 -17.31
CA THR A 24 -4.17 -2.03 -18.50
C THR A 24 -5.66 -1.97 -18.16
N VAL A 25 -6.08 -2.60 -17.06
CA VAL A 25 -7.48 -2.56 -16.59
C VAL A 25 -7.89 -1.13 -16.21
N SER A 26 -6.99 -0.34 -15.63
CA SER A 26 -7.28 1.06 -15.30
C SER A 26 -7.46 1.91 -16.56
N ALA A 27 -6.58 1.76 -17.55
CA ALA A 27 -6.68 2.44 -18.83
C ALA A 27 -7.98 2.09 -19.56
N ALA A 28 -8.33 0.80 -19.62
CA ALA A 28 -9.60 0.34 -20.19
C ALA A 28 -10.83 0.90 -19.45
N THR A 29 -10.76 0.98 -18.12
CA THR A 29 -11.83 1.57 -17.30
C THR A 29 -12.02 3.07 -17.57
N THR A 30 -10.91 3.80 -17.80
CA THR A 30 -10.95 5.22 -18.16
C THR A 30 -11.48 5.42 -19.58
N ALA A 31 -11.07 4.59 -20.55
CA ALA A 31 -11.59 4.65 -21.92
C ALA A 31 -13.10 4.35 -21.98
N ALA A 32 -13.56 3.36 -21.23
CA ALA A 32 -14.98 3.01 -21.14
C ALA A 32 -15.83 4.02 -20.34
N ALA A 33 -15.19 4.92 -19.58
CA ALA A 33 -15.89 5.85 -18.68
C ALA A 33 -16.82 6.81 -19.42
N ALA A 34 -16.32 7.45 -20.49
CA ALA A 34 -17.11 8.39 -21.29
C ALA A 34 -18.31 7.68 -21.96
N PRO A 35 -18.11 6.67 -22.83
CA PRO A 35 -19.22 6.08 -23.60
C PRO A 35 -20.28 5.38 -22.73
N THR A 36 -19.98 4.99 -21.49
CA THR A 36 -20.95 4.34 -20.58
C THR A 36 -21.64 5.28 -19.60
N THR A 37 -21.19 6.54 -19.48
CA THR A 37 -21.76 7.50 -18.51
C THR A 37 -22.32 8.77 -19.13
N THR A 38 -22.16 8.92 -20.46
CA THR A 38 -22.75 9.97 -21.29
C THR A 38 -23.57 9.34 -22.42
N LEU A 39 -24.52 8.46 -22.07
CA LEU A 39 -25.43 7.87 -23.05
C LEU A 39 -26.41 8.95 -23.54
N LEU A 40 -26.52 9.10 -24.85
CA LEU A 40 -27.56 9.91 -25.50
C LEU A 40 -28.88 9.11 -25.54
N ALA A 41 -30.01 9.80 -25.44
CA ALA A 41 -31.31 9.19 -25.61
C ALA A 41 -31.46 8.68 -27.06
N ALA A 42 -31.99 7.46 -27.22
CA ALA A 42 -32.16 6.83 -28.54
C ALA A 42 -33.24 7.51 -29.39
N ALA A 43 -34.23 8.14 -28.74
CA ALA A 43 -35.27 8.96 -29.34
C ALA A 43 -35.62 10.14 -28.40
N GLN A 44 -36.40 11.11 -28.90
CA GLN A 44 -36.79 12.33 -28.17
C GLN A 44 -37.89 12.10 -27.12
N ASP A 45 -38.28 10.85 -26.89
CA ASP A 45 -39.28 10.52 -25.89
C ASP A 45 -38.69 10.48 -24.47
N GLU A 46 -39.55 10.71 -23.50
CA GLU A 46 -39.20 10.75 -22.08
C GLU A 46 -38.70 9.39 -21.56
N VAL A 47 -39.14 8.27 -22.15
CA VAL A 47 -38.71 6.92 -21.76
C VAL A 47 -37.26 6.69 -22.19
N SER A 48 -36.90 7.04 -23.42
CA SER A 48 -35.52 6.98 -23.92
C SER A 48 -34.57 7.85 -23.08
N ALA A 49 -35.01 9.05 -22.68
CA ALA A 49 -34.26 9.91 -21.79
C ALA A 49 -34.08 9.29 -20.39
N ALA A 50 -35.15 8.74 -19.81
CA ALA A 50 -35.12 8.09 -18.50
C ALA A 50 -34.21 6.84 -18.49
N VAL A 51 -34.26 6.03 -19.55
CA VAL A 51 -33.42 4.84 -19.70
C VAL A 51 -31.94 5.22 -19.83
N ALA A 52 -31.61 6.22 -20.65
CA ALA A 52 -30.24 6.72 -20.78
C ALA A 52 -29.67 7.26 -19.45
N ALA A 53 -30.50 7.99 -18.68
CA ALA A 53 -30.15 8.49 -17.35
C ALA A 53 -29.94 7.35 -16.34
N LEU A 54 -30.83 6.35 -16.32
CA LEU A 54 -30.72 5.19 -15.43
C LEU A 54 -29.42 4.43 -15.66
N PHE A 55 -29.11 4.08 -16.92
CA PHE A 55 -27.87 3.37 -17.24
C PHE A 55 -26.64 4.18 -16.85
N SER A 56 -26.60 5.47 -17.21
CA SER A 56 -25.49 6.36 -16.86
C SER A 56 -25.24 6.40 -15.35
N SER A 57 -26.31 6.45 -14.53
CA SER A 57 -26.20 6.41 -13.06
C SER A 57 -25.66 5.06 -12.55
N ARG A 58 -26.11 3.94 -13.14
CA ARG A 58 -25.73 2.59 -12.74
C ARG A 58 -24.26 2.30 -13.02
N PHE A 59 -23.76 2.73 -14.18
CA PHE A 59 -22.35 2.59 -14.53
C PHE A 59 -21.45 3.43 -13.61
N ARG A 60 -21.83 4.69 -13.30
CA ARG A 60 -21.11 5.52 -12.31
C ARG A 60 -21.05 4.85 -10.94
N GLN A 61 -22.18 4.38 -10.43
CA GLN A 61 -22.25 3.71 -9.13
C GLN A 61 -21.37 2.45 -9.08
N ARG A 62 -21.42 1.60 -10.11
CA ARG A 62 -20.61 0.37 -10.18
C ARG A 62 -19.12 0.69 -10.21
N ARG A 63 -18.73 1.71 -10.98
CA ARG A 63 -17.32 2.14 -11.08
C ARG A 63 -16.80 2.67 -9.75
N GLN A 64 -17.57 3.49 -9.05
CA GLN A 64 -17.19 3.99 -7.72
C GLN A 64 -16.99 2.86 -6.71
N ARG A 65 -17.92 1.89 -6.67
CA ARG A 65 -17.80 0.71 -5.80
C ARG A 65 -16.56 -0.14 -6.12
N TRP A 66 -16.27 -0.32 -7.41
CA TRP A 66 -15.10 -1.07 -7.85
C TRP A 66 -13.79 -0.34 -7.52
N CYS A 67 -13.67 0.96 -7.83
CA CYS A 67 -12.49 1.77 -7.50
C CYS A 67 -12.22 1.76 -5.98
N GLY A 68 -13.27 1.90 -5.16
CA GLY A 68 -13.14 1.82 -3.71
C GLY A 68 -12.63 0.47 -3.23
N ARG A 69 -13.18 -0.64 -3.76
CA ARG A 69 -12.74 -1.99 -3.38
C ARG A 69 -11.30 -2.26 -3.79
N ARG A 70 -10.91 -1.87 -5.02
CA ARG A 70 -9.56 -2.02 -5.55
C ARG A 70 -8.53 -1.25 -4.71
N SER A 71 -8.78 0.03 -4.40
CA SER A 71 -7.85 0.83 -3.56
C SER A 71 -7.65 0.22 -2.18
N ARG A 72 -8.71 -0.33 -1.56
CA ARG A 72 -8.60 -1.05 -0.28
C ARG A 72 -7.77 -2.32 -0.39
N SER A 73 -8.02 -3.15 -1.40
CA SER A 73 -7.24 -4.37 -1.63
C SER A 73 -5.76 -4.06 -1.87
N VAL A 74 -5.46 -3.05 -2.69
CA VAL A 74 -4.08 -2.61 -2.98
C VAL A 74 -3.41 -2.05 -1.71
N GLY A 75 -4.10 -1.18 -0.96
CA GLY A 75 -3.58 -0.61 0.29
C GLY A 75 -3.30 -1.69 1.35
N TRP A 76 -4.23 -2.62 1.54
CA TRP A 76 -4.04 -3.77 2.42
C TRP A 76 -2.84 -4.63 1.99
N TRP A 77 -2.69 -4.85 0.69
CA TRP A 77 -1.62 -5.70 0.17
C TRP A 77 -0.25 -5.03 0.34
N ARG A 78 -0.14 -3.72 0.10
CA ARG A 78 1.07 -2.92 0.39
C ARG A 78 1.42 -2.98 1.87
N ALA A 79 0.43 -2.82 2.75
CA ALA A 79 0.64 -2.89 4.20
C ALA A 79 1.09 -4.29 4.66
N ARG A 80 0.51 -5.34 4.08
CA ARG A 80 0.90 -6.73 4.35
C ARG A 80 2.31 -7.01 3.83
N ARG A 81 2.63 -6.64 2.60
CA ARG A 81 3.97 -6.75 2.00
C ARG A 81 5.03 -6.10 2.89
N GLY A 82 4.79 -4.88 3.37
CA GLY A 82 5.71 -4.18 4.28
C GLY A 82 5.98 -4.92 5.60
N ARG A 83 4.99 -5.66 6.13
CA ARG A 83 5.21 -6.52 7.32
C ARG A 83 6.01 -7.79 7.02
N TRP A 84 5.81 -8.38 5.84
CA TRP A 84 6.60 -9.52 5.38
C TRP A 84 8.06 -9.14 5.12
N GLN A 85 8.30 -7.99 4.47
CA GLN A 85 9.65 -7.47 4.22
C GLN A 85 10.45 -7.34 5.52
N ARG A 86 9.85 -6.71 6.56
CA ARG A 86 10.49 -6.57 7.88
C ARG A 86 10.74 -7.89 8.63
N ARG A 87 10.10 -9.00 8.22
CA ARG A 87 10.42 -10.33 8.75
C ARG A 87 11.55 -10.99 7.96
N ALA A 88 11.54 -10.85 6.64
CA ALA A 88 12.61 -11.32 5.76
C ALA A 88 13.96 -10.65 6.09
N ASP A 89 13.96 -9.32 6.32
CA ASP A 89 15.17 -8.59 6.72
C ASP A 89 15.71 -9.09 8.07
N ARG A 90 14.83 -9.46 9.00
CA ARG A 90 15.23 -10.02 10.31
C ARG A 90 15.90 -11.37 10.15
N THR A 91 15.40 -12.24 9.29
CA THR A 91 16.02 -13.56 9.07
C THR A 91 17.39 -13.45 8.40
N GLN A 92 17.62 -12.46 7.52
CA GLN A 92 18.97 -12.20 6.99
C GLN A 92 19.91 -11.61 8.06
N ARG A 93 19.39 -10.77 8.97
CA ARG A 93 20.18 -10.18 10.08
C ARG A 93 20.72 -11.21 11.08
N TYR A 94 20.14 -12.41 11.11
CA TYR A 94 20.54 -13.49 12.01
C TYR A 94 21.05 -14.75 11.29
N GLY A 95 20.99 -14.82 9.96
CA GLY A 95 21.26 -16.03 9.17
C GLY A 95 22.59 -16.05 8.41
N GLY A 96 23.46 -15.05 8.57
CA GLY A 96 24.79 -15.04 7.97
C GLY A 96 25.76 -15.94 8.73
N ASN A 97 26.26 -16.99 8.07
CA ASN A 97 27.32 -17.85 8.59
C ASN A 97 28.63 -17.03 8.70
N GLY A 98 29.03 -16.62 9.92
CA GLY A 98 30.34 -15.99 10.19
C GLY A 98 30.34 -14.80 11.17
N SER A 99 30.35 -15.11 12.48
CA SER A 99 31.12 -14.43 13.54
C SER A 99 31.26 -12.89 13.56
N THR A 100 30.19 -12.13 13.75
CA THR A 100 30.27 -10.95 14.62
C THR A 100 28.94 -10.77 15.36
N ILE A 101 28.83 -11.37 16.54
CA ILE A 101 27.95 -10.80 17.56
C ILE A 101 28.49 -9.38 17.79
N PRO A 102 27.72 -8.30 17.59
CA PRO A 102 28.13 -7.00 18.11
C PRO A 102 28.05 -7.10 19.63
N THR A 103 29.18 -7.43 20.26
CA THR A 103 29.37 -7.28 21.69
C THR A 103 29.08 -5.80 22.00
N PRO A 104 28.12 -5.46 22.88
CA PRO A 104 28.09 -4.11 23.41
C PRO A 104 29.46 -3.88 24.06
N ALA A 105 30.15 -2.82 23.66
CA ALA A 105 31.48 -2.49 24.15
C ALA A 105 31.46 -2.42 25.69
N SER A 106 31.85 -3.52 26.34
CA SER A 106 32.15 -3.56 27.76
C SER A 106 33.65 -3.26 27.89
N GLY A 107 33.98 -2.00 28.17
CA GLY A 107 35.33 -1.59 28.50
C GLY A 107 35.55 -0.09 28.29
N GLY A 108 35.49 0.68 29.38
CA GLY A 108 35.83 2.09 29.34
C GLY A 108 35.39 2.87 30.57
N THR A 109 35.75 2.42 31.76
CA THR A 109 35.86 3.28 32.94
C THR A 109 36.86 4.40 32.61
N GLY A 110 36.36 5.61 32.38
CA GLY A 110 37.23 6.79 32.22
C GLY A 110 36.53 7.96 31.53
N GLY A 111 36.36 9.06 32.27
CA GLY A 111 36.12 10.38 31.68
C GLY A 111 34.84 11.07 32.14
N LEU A 112 34.94 11.81 33.24
CA LEU A 112 34.03 12.91 33.55
C LEU A 112 34.14 13.96 32.44
N GLY A 113 33.04 14.27 31.74
CA GLY A 113 33.01 15.42 30.84
C GLY A 113 31.88 15.43 29.83
N GLY A 114 30.84 16.24 30.10
CA GLY A 114 30.15 16.96 29.03
C GLY A 114 28.70 16.58 28.74
N LEU A 115 27.82 17.48 29.18
CA LEU A 115 26.60 17.92 28.47
C LEU A 115 25.34 17.04 28.61
N LEU A 116 24.63 17.31 29.70
CA LEU A 116 23.18 17.23 29.80
C LEU A 116 22.52 18.18 28.78
N PRO A 117 21.54 17.73 27.95
CA PRO A 117 20.51 18.62 27.43
C PRO A 117 19.40 18.75 28.49
N GLY A 118 19.11 19.99 28.85
CA GLY A 118 18.28 20.34 30.00
C GLY A 118 16.82 19.93 29.90
N THR A 119 16.30 19.48 31.04
CA THR A 119 14.87 19.52 31.37
C THR A 119 14.70 20.45 32.57
N SER A 120 14.62 21.75 32.32
CA SER A 120 14.27 22.75 33.34
C SER A 120 13.07 23.53 32.84
N GLY A 121 11.88 23.01 33.14
CA GLY A 121 10.63 23.68 32.86
C GLY A 121 9.54 23.08 33.72
N ILE A 122 9.49 23.46 34.99
CA ILE A 122 8.29 23.75 35.80
C ILE A 122 8.70 24.15 37.23
N SER A 123 8.26 25.33 37.67
CA SER A 123 8.08 25.88 39.06
C SER A 123 8.56 27.34 39.09
N GLY A 124 7.80 28.38 39.41
CA GLY A 124 6.43 28.48 39.91
C GLY A 124 5.94 29.95 39.89
N LEU A 125 4.66 30.13 40.26
CA LEU A 125 3.94 31.38 40.58
C LEU A 125 4.67 32.29 41.58
N PRO A 126 4.20 33.53 41.86
CA PRO A 126 3.23 34.37 41.14
C PRO A 126 3.88 35.48 40.29
#